data_AF-A0A6C0BU57-F1
#
_entry.id   AF-A0A6C0BU57-F1
#
_cell.length_a   1.000
_cell.length_b   1.000
_cell.length_c   1.000
_cell.angle_alpha   90.00
_cell.angle_beta   90.00
_cell.angle_gamma   90.00
#
_symmetry.space_group_name_H-M   'P 1'
#
loop_
_entity.id
_entity.type
_entity.pdbx_description
1 polymer ?
#
loop_
_entity_poly.entity_id
_entity_poly.type
_entity_poly.pdbx_seq_one_letter_code
_entity_poly.pdbx_strand_id
1 'polypeptide(L)'
;MRIYLDKLWLNTDLNKINTLLSSSEDIVYLYSSEGIYVIQNNKIMKVNIHDGDINKIDNYIDNINITIDTSILKKSREFVSCLPCDHEKVDKKINYYKLRDKSPLTFIIEFINDNVSDFYFILEGYHAKYSNADLNNPSIMEDFQEFFNIIYNKK
;
A
#
# COMPACT_ATOMS: atom_id res chain seq x y z
N MET A 1 3.15 -2.38 6.96
CA MET A 1 4.21 -1.39 6.73
C MET A 1 4.09 -0.92 5.31
N ARG A 2 3.92 0.38 5.12
CA ARG A 2 3.89 1.03 3.81
C ARG A 2 5.20 1.77 3.63
N ILE A 3 5.78 1.68 2.44
CA ILE A 3 7.05 2.31 2.10
C ILE A 3 6.78 3.28 0.96
N TYR A 4 7.08 4.55 1.20
CA TYR A 4 6.89 5.64 0.27
C TYR A 4 8.24 6.08 -0.26
N LEU A 5 8.38 6.21 -1.59
CA LEU A 5 9.51 6.88 -2.21
C LEU A 5 9.23 8.39 -2.22
N ASP A 6 10.04 9.15 -1.50
CA ASP A 6 9.85 10.60 -1.42
C ASP A 6 9.97 11.23 -2.82
N LYS A 7 9.11 12.20 -3.11
CA LYS A 7 9.07 12.95 -4.40
C LYS A 7 8.71 12.12 -5.63
N LEU A 8 8.34 10.84 -5.50
CA LEU A 8 7.93 10.01 -6.64
C LEU A 8 6.81 10.70 -7.46
N TRP A 9 5.80 11.23 -6.77
CA TRP A 9 4.62 11.90 -7.34
C TRP A 9 4.91 13.03 -8.34
N LEU A 10 6.11 13.62 -8.34
CA LEU A 10 6.46 14.73 -9.22
C LEU A 10 6.72 14.33 -10.68
N ASN A 11 7.16 13.09 -10.94
CA ASN A 11 7.57 12.64 -12.28
C ASN A 11 7.20 11.18 -12.58
N THR A 12 6.12 10.66 -11.99
CA THR A 12 5.70 9.27 -12.22
C THR A 12 4.77 9.15 -13.44
N ASP A 13 5.01 8.17 -14.31
CA ASP A 13 4.03 7.71 -15.30
C ASP A 13 3.51 6.32 -14.92
N LEU A 14 2.37 6.31 -14.22
CA LEU A 14 1.74 5.08 -13.73
C LEU A 14 1.16 4.22 -14.85
N ASN A 15 1.06 4.70 -16.10
CA ASN A 15 0.58 3.85 -17.19
C ASN A 15 1.60 2.78 -17.59
N LYS A 16 2.90 3.06 -17.39
CA LYS A 16 3.99 2.13 -17.73
C LYS A 16 3.99 0.87 -16.89
N ILE A 17 3.44 0.95 -15.68
CA ILE A 17 3.43 -0.18 -14.74
C ILE A 17 2.29 -1.17 -15.00
N ASN A 18 1.35 -0.84 -15.89
CA ASN A 18 0.19 -1.70 -16.17
C ASN A 18 0.57 -3.09 -16.68
N THR A 19 1.74 -3.25 -17.29
CA THR A 19 2.28 -4.56 -17.72
C THR A 19 2.67 -5.45 -16.54
N LEU A 20 2.90 -4.88 -15.36
CA LEU A 20 3.26 -5.58 -14.13
C LEU A 20 2.06 -5.85 -13.22
N LEU A 21 0.83 -5.58 -13.69
CA LEU A 21 -0.37 -5.79 -12.90
C LEU A 21 -0.53 -7.28 -12.56
N SER A 22 -0.45 -7.60 -11.28
CA SER A 22 -0.53 -8.96 -10.77
C SER A 22 -1.95 -9.30 -10.32
N SER A 23 -2.60 -8.39 -9.60
CA SER A 23 -3.98 -8.56 -9.14
C SER A 23 -4.65 -7.21 -8.87
N SER A 24 -5.97 -7.24 -8.71
CA SER A 24 -6.81 -6.09 -8.36
C SER A 24 -7.88 -6.54 -7.36
N GLU A 25 -8.23 -5.66 -6.42
CA GLU A 25 -9.27 -5.90 -5.44
C GLU A 25 -10.17 -4.66 -5.30
N ASP A 26 -11.47 -4.89 -5.18
CA ASP A 26 -12.44 -3.84 -4.84
C ASP A 26 -12.78 -3.95 -3.35
N ILE A 27 -12.71 -2.82 -2.66
CA ILE A 27 -12.93 -2.71 -1.22
C ILE A 27 -13.88 -1.54 -0.96
N VAL A 28 -14.89 -1.76 -0.13
CA VAL A 28 -15.77 -0.68 0.33
C VAL A 28 -15.43 -0.36 1.77
N TYR A 29 -15.12 0.92 2.04
CA TYR A 29 -15.01 1.44 3.40
C TYR A 29 -16.30 2.16 3.77
N LEU A 30 -16.76 1.93 4.99
CA LEU A 30 -17.88 2.65 5.60
C LEU A 30 -17.35 3.32 6.87
N TYR A 31 -17.36 4.65 6.88
CA TYR A 31 -16.93 5.47 8.01
C TYR A 31 -18.17 5.93 8.78
N SER A 32 -18.20 5.67 10.08
CA SER A 32 -19.32 6.03 10.95
C SER A 32 -18.80 6.45 12.34
N SER A 33 -19.67 7.05 13.15
CA SER A 33 -19.37 7.31 14.57
C SER A 33 -19.13 6.02 15.38
N GLU A 34 -19.59 4.87 14.90
CA GLU A 34 -19.42 3.56 15.54
C GLU A 34 -18.09 2.87 15.17
N GLY A 35 -17.38 3.42 14.18
CA GLY A 35 -16.08 2.95 13.70
C GLY A 35 -16.02 2.79 12.18
N ILE A 36 -14.96 2.11 11.74
CA ILE A 36 -14.68 1.87 10.32
C ILE A 36 -15.03 0.42 9.99
N TYR A 37 -15.83 0.23 8.96
CA TYR A 37 -16.22 -1.08 8.46
C TYR A 37 -15.69 -1.25 7.04
N VAL A 38 -15.25 -2.47 6.75
CA VAL A 38 -14.71 -2.86 5.45
C VAL A 38 -15.55 -3.99 4.89
N ILE A 39 -16.03 -3.81 3.66
CA ILE A 39 -16.66 -4.86 2.87
C ILE A 39 -15.66 -5.32 1.81
N GLN A 40 -15.26 -6.58 1.90
CA GLN A 40 -14.34 -7.21 0.95
C GLN A 40 -14.75 -8.68 0.79
N ASN A 41 -14.81 -9.19 -0.44
CA ASN A 41 -15.15 -10.58 -0.74
C ASN A 41 -16.47 -11.03 -0.07
N ASN A 42 -17.51 -10.20 -0.15
CA ASN A 42 -18.84 -10.39 0.46
C ASN A 42 -18.82 -10.58 1.99
N LYS A 43 -17.75 -10.15 2.67
CA LYS A 43 -17.63 -10.17 4.13
C LYS A 43 -17.55 -8.75 4.66
N ILE A 44 -18.30 -8.50 5.73
CA ILE A 44 -18.28 -7.25 6.48
C ILE A 44 -17.39 -7.46 7.70
N MET A 45 -16.47 -6.53 7.93
CA MET A 45 -15.53 -6.59 9.05
C MET A 45 -15.36 -5.19 9.63
N LYS A 46 -15.44 -5.06 10.95
CA LYS A 46 -14.98 -3.83 11.61
C LYS A 46 -13.47 -3.83 11.67
N VAL A 47 -12.84 -2.70 11.39
CA VAL A 47 -11.39 -2.55 11.42
C VAL A 47 -10.99 -1.46 12.40
N ASN A 48 -9.88 -1.71 13.07
CA ASN A 48 -9.23 -0.74 13.94
C ASN A 48 -7.92 -0.31 13.27
N ILE A 49 -7.64 0.98 13.34
CA ILE A 49 -6.33 1.54 12.97
C ILE A 49 -5.45 1.46 14.21
N HIS A 50 -4.27 0.87 14.07
CA HIS A 50 -3.22 0.98 15.07
C HIS A 50 -2.12 1.85 14.47
N ASP A 51 -1.97 3.05 15.01
CA ASP A 51 -0.94 3.97 14.61
C ASP A 51 0.43 3.36 14.90
N GLY A 52 1.32 3.46 13.93
CA GLY A 52 2.71 3.02 14.03
C GLY A 52 3.67 4.20 14.01
N ASP A 53 4.95 3.89 14.16
CA ASP A 53 6.03 4.84 13.96
C ASP A 53 6.21 5.15 12.47
N ILE A 54 6.61 6.39 12.19
CA ILE A 54 7.07 6.84 10.89
C ILE A 54 8.58 6.97 10.93
N ASN A 55 9.28 6.21 10.09
CA ASN A 55 10.74 6.26 9.97
C ASN A 55 11.14 6.81 8.61
N LYS A 56 12.30 7.46 8.54
CA LYS A 56 12.87 7.96 7.28
C LYS A 56 14.27 7.42 7.09
N ILE A 57 14.59 7.04 5.85
CA ILE A 57 15.94 6.65 5.44
C ILE A 57 16.34 7.57 4.30
N ASP A 58 17.36 8.38 4.54
CA ASP A 58 17.90 9.31 3.56
C ASP A 58 18.80 8.60 2.53
N ASN A 59 18.74 9.07 1.28
CA ASN A 59 19.57 8.56 0.17
C ASN A 59 19.54 7.03 0.01
N TYR A 60 18.34 6.46 0.00
CA TYR A 60 18.16 5.02 -0.11
C TYR A 60 18.50 4.51 -1.53
N ILE A 61 17.98 5.16 -2.58
CA ILE A 61 18.26 4.83 -3.99
C ILE A 61 18.43 6.11 -4.79
N ASP A 62 19.57 6.30 -5.47
CA ASP A 62 19.80 7.44 -6.37
C ASP A 62 19.45 8.82 -5.76
N ASN A 63 19.85 9.06 -4.51
CA ASN A 63 19.51 10.26 -3.70
C ASN A 63 18.01 10.48 -3.42
N ILE A 64 17.21 9.43 -3.52
CA ILE A 64 15.80 9.42 -3.12
C ILE A 64 15.70 8.85 -1.72
N ASN A 65 14.96 9.56 -0.89
CA ASN A 65 14.65 9.15 0.46
C ASN A 65 13.46 8.21 0.46
N ILE A 66 13.38 7.34 1.45
CA ILE A 66 12.18 6.56 1.73
C ILE A 66 11.57 6.94 3.07
N THR A 67 10.24 7.02 3.10
CA THR A 67 9.44 7.16 4.31
C THR A 67 8.71 5.85 4.58
N ILE A 68 8.81 5.33 5.79
CA ILE A 68 8.25 4.05 6.21
C ILE A 68 7.17 4.32 7.24
N ASP A 69 5.93 3.94 6.94
CA ASP A 69 4.80 3.99 7.86
C ASP A 69 4.50 2.57 8.37
N THR A 70 4.61 2.37 9.69
CA THR A 70 4.37 1.08 10.33
C THR A 70 2.93 0.91 10.85
N SER A 71 2.03 1.86 10.57
CA SER A 71 0.61 1.77 10.91
C SER A 71 -0.04 0.55 10.27
N ILE A 72 -0.97 -0.08 11.00
CA ILE A 72 -1.67 -1.28 10.55
C ILE A 72 -3.18 -1.15 10.69
N LEU A 73 -3.88 -1.60 9.65
CA LEU A 73 -5.31 -1.89 9.71
C LEU A 73 -5.50 -3.32 10.20
N LYS A 74 -6.13 -3.49 11.35
CA LYS A 74 -6.38 -4.79 11.96
C LYS A 74 -7.87 -5.08 12.03
N LYS A 75 -8.26 -6.28 11.62
CA LYS A 75 -9.63 -6.77 11.81
C LYS A 75 -9.95 -6.82 13.30
N SER A 76 -11.04 -6.18 13.69
CA SER A 76 -11.57 -6.26 15.04
C SER A 76 -12.03 -7.69 15.32
N ARG A 77 -11.96 -8.10 16.60
CA ARG A 77 -12.55 -9.36 17.08
C ARG A 77 -14.04 -9.21 17.41
N GLU A 78 -14.55 -7.98 17.38
CA GLU A 78 -15.96 -7.71 17.61
C GLU A 78 -16.83 -8.36 16.54
N PHE A 79 -17.93 -8.98 16.99
CA PHE A 79 -18.92 -9.53 16.09
C PHE A 79 -19.73 -8.38 15.47
N VAL A 80 -19.77 -8.32 14.14
CA VAL A 80 -20.55 -7.34 13.38
C VAL A 80 -21.78 -8.05 12.80
N SER A 81 -22.95 -7.76 13.32
CA SER A 81 -24.23 -8.33 12.85
C SER A 81 -24.97 -7.42 11.87
N CYS A 82 -24.67 -6.13 11.84
CA CYS A 82 -25.32 -5.13 11.00
C CYS A 82 -24.34 -4.03 10.59
N LEU A 83 -24.73 -3.27 9.56
CA LEU A 83 -24.05 -2.04 9.16
C LEU A 83 -24.61 -0.85 9.94
N PRO A 84 -23.77 0.15 10.27
CA PRO A 84 -24.26 1.42 10.83
C PRO A 84 -25.25 2.08 9.87
N CYS A 85 -26.35 2.63 10.40
CA CYS A 85 -27.35 3.31 9.58
C CYS A 85 -26.81 4.62 8.99
N ASP A 86 -26.01 5.35 9.76
CA ASP A 86 -25.35 6.60 9.34
C ASP A 86 -23.87 6.32 9.05
N HIS A 87 -23.49 6.45 7.78
CA HIS A 87 -22.14 6.20 7.33
C HIS A 87 -21.81 6.92 6.03
N GLU A 88 -20.54 7.29 5.87
CA GLU A 88 -19.98 7.69 4.59
C GLU A 88 -19.37 6.46 3.89
N LYS A 89 -19.79 6.22 2.65
CA LYS A 89 -19.29 5.12 1.82
C LYS A 89 -18.16 5.61 0.91
N VAL A 90 -17.06 4.88 0.91
CA VAL A 90 -15.94 5.06 -0.02
C VAL A 90 -15.66 3.75 -0.75
N ASP A 91 -15.92 3.74 -2.05
CA ASP A 91 -15.54 2.65 -2.94
C ASP A 91 -14.08 2.83 -3.35
N LYS A 92 -13.27 1.80 -3.13
CA LYS A 92 -11.82 1.82 -3.35
C LYS A 92 -11.41 0.63 -4.21
N LYS A 93 -10.59 0.90 -5.22
CA LYS A 93 -9.94 -0.14 -6.02
C LYS A 93 -8.45 -0.17 -5.69
N ILE A 94 -7.91 -1.35 -5.43
CA ILE A 94 -6.49 -1.54 -5.12
C ILE A 94 -5.88 -2.41 -6.19
N ASN A 95 -4.85 -1.90 -6.86
CA ASN A 95 -4.06 -2.64 -7.84
C ASN A 95 -2.71 -3.02 -7.23
N TYR A 96 -2.31 -4.27 -7.44
CA TYR A 96 -1.04 -4.83 -6.97
C TYR A 96 -0.14 -5.10 -8.17
N TYR A 97 1.07 -4.56 -8.14
CA TYR A 97 2.06 -4.66 -9.22
C TYR A 97 3.31 -5.37 -8.72
N LYS A 98 3.78 -6.37 -9.47
CA LYS A 98 4.94 -7.20 -9.12
C LYS A 98 5.87 -7.33 -10.31
N LEU A 99 7.18 -7.24 -10.09
CA LEU A 99 8.19 -7.51 -11.12
C LEU A 99 8.23 -8.99 -11.54
N ARG A 100 7.88 -9.89 -10.61
CA ARG A 100 7.88 -11.34 -10.79
C ARG A 100 6.98 -12.01 -9.74
N ASP A 101 6.49 -13.22 -10.01
CA ASP A 101 5.52 -13.95 -9.16
C ASP A 101 5.91 -14.08 -7.68
N LYS A 102 7.22 -14.15 -7.40
CA LYS A 102 7.79 -14.26 -6.04
C LYS A 102 8.65 -13.05 -5.67
N SER A 103 8.34 -11.87 -6.23
CA SER A 103 9.04 -10.65 -5.81
C SER A 103 8.74 -10.37 -4.35
N PRO A 104 9.77 -10.12 -3.52
CA PRO A 104 9.58 -9.71 -2.13
C PRO A 104 8.98 -8.30 -2.02
N LEU A 105 8.84 -7.57 -3.14
CA LEU A 105 8.37 -6.19 -3.18
C LEU A 105 7.13 -6.10 -4.07
N THR A 106 6.06 -5.51 -3.54
CA THR A 106 4.84 -5.23 -4.29
C THR A 106 4.57 -3.75 -4.26
N PHE A 107 4.39 -3.15 -5.44
CA PHE A 107 3.91 -1.78 -5.56
C PHE A 107 2.39 -1.78 -5.60
N ILE A 108 1.78 -0.90 -4.80
CA ILE A 108 0.33 -0.78 -4.66
C ILE A 108 -0.08 0.60 -5.12
N ILE A 109 -1.15 0.65 -5.93
CA ILE A 109 -1.85 1.89 -6.27
C ILE A 109 -3.30 1.74 -5.83
N GLU A 110 -3.76 2.72 -5.07
CA GLU A 110 -5.10 2.79 -4.53
C GLU A 110 -5.89 3.87 -5.26
N PHE A 111 -7.09 3.55 -5.72
CA PHE A 111 -7.97 4.44 -6.45
C PHE A 111 -9.28 4.68 -5.68
N ILE A 112 -9.75 5.93 -5.68
CA ILE A 112 -11.08 6.33 -5.24
C ILE A 112 -11.73 7.09 -6.41
N ASN A 113 -12.89 6.63 -6.88
CA ASN A 113 -13.57 7.20 -8.04
C ASN A 113 -12.64 7.37 -9.26
N ASP A 114 -11.88 6.31 -9.60
CA ASP A 114 -10.88 6.26 -10.68
C ASP A 114 -9.69 7.23 -10.56
N ASN A 115 -9.61 8.01 -9.48
CA ASN A 115 -8.48 8.87 -9.20
C ASN A 115 -7.50 8.17 -8.26
N VAL A 116 -6.21 8.32 -8.52
CA VAL A 116 -5.16 7.83 -7.62
C VAL A 116 -5.28 8.54 -6.28
N SER A 117 -5.59 7.77 -5.24
CA SER A 117 -5.73 8.24 -3.86
C SER A 117 -4.48 8.03 -3.02
N ASP A 118 -3.75 6.94 -3.27
CA ASP A 118 -2.47 6.64 -2.63
C ASP A 118 -1.66 5.68 -3.51
N PHE A 119 -0.34 5.63 -3.29
CA PHE A 119 0.51 4.59 -3.82
C PHE A 119 1.74 4.39 -2.91
N TYR A 120 2.14 3.14 -2.75
CA TYR A 120 3.22 2.76 -1.85
C TYR A 120 3.73 1.36 -2.16
N PHE A 121 4.86 1.01 -1.59
CA PHE A 121 5.41 -0.33 -1.63
C PHE A 121 5.11 -1.08 -0.33
N ILE A 122 4.91 -2.39 -0.46
CA ILE A 122 4.91 -3.33 0.66
C ILE A 122 5.92 -4.43 0.38
N LEU A 123 6.51 -4.98 1.43
CA LEU A 123 7.27 -6.21 1.34
C LEU A 123 6.33 -7.41 1.57
N GLU A 124 6.41 -8.43 0.70
CA GLU A 124 5.71 -9.70 0.85
C GLU A 124 6.63 -10.77 1.44
N GLY A 125 6.12 -11.57 2.39
CA GLY A 125 6.81 -12.73 2.93
C GLY A 125 7.52 -12.51 4.28
N TYR A 126 7.14 -13.37 5.24
CA TYR A 126 7.61 -13.57 6.62
C TYR A 126 6.83 -12.83 7.71
N HIS A 127 6.31 -13.65 8.62
CA HIS A 127 5.42 -13.34 9.76
C HIS A 127 6.00 -12.43 10.85
N ALA A 128 7.05 -11.65 10.56
CA ALA A 128 7.67 -10.73 11.50
C ALA A 128 7.46 -9.30 11.03
N LYS A 129 7.38 -8.36 11.99
CA LYS A 129 7.49 -6.93 11.70
C LYS A 129 8.78 -6.74 10.90
N TYR A 130 8.69 -6.36 9.63
CA TYR A 130 9.88 -6.02 8.84
C TYR A 130 10.71 -5.00 9.59
N SER A 131 12.01 -5.24 9.60
CA SER A 131 13.00 -4.37 10.24
C SER A 131 13.70 -3.54 9.18
N ASN A 132 14.33 -2.43 9.59
CA ASN A 132 15.20 -1.65 8.69
C ASN A 132 16.30 -2.53 8.04
N ALA A 133 16.67 -3.67 8.63
CA ALA A 133 17.65 -4.59 8.08
C ALA A 133 17.17 -5.30 6.81
N ASP A 134 15.87 -5.58 6.69
CA ASP A 134 15.29 -6.23 5.50
C ASP A 134 15.32 -5.30 4.29
N LEU A 135 15.15 -3.99 4.50
CA LEU A 135 15.28 -2.98 3.46
C LEU A 135 16.70 -2.83 2.91
N ASN A 136 17.72 -3.19 3.68
CA ASN A 136 19.11 -3.14 3.22
C ASN A 136 19.54 -4.41 2.46
N ASN A 137 18.62 -5.34 2.19
CA ASN A 137 18.89 -6.49 1.35
C ASN A 137 19.14 -6.02 -0.10
N PRO A 138 20.27 -6.38 -0.73
CA PRO A 138 20.58 -5.99 -2.10
C PRO A 138 19.48 -6.33 -3.10
N SER A 139 18.84 -7.50 -2.97
CA SER A 139 17.76 -7.90 -3.88
C SER A 139 16.51 -7.03 -3.74
N ILE A 140 16.23 -6.48 -2.55
CA ILE A 140 15.11 -5.56 -2.36
C ILE A 140 15.44 -4.19 -2.94
N MET A 141 16.67 -3.71 -2.74
CA MET A 141 17.13 -2.44 -3.33
C MET A 141 17.12 -2.48 -4.87
N GLU A 142 17.55 -3.60 -5.46
CA GLU A 142 17.48 -3.83 -6.91
C GLU A 142 16.04 -3.78 -7.43
N ASP A 143 15.09 -4.45 -6.76
CA ASP A 143 13.67 -4.42 -7.13
C ASP A 143 13.09 -3.00 -7.05
N PHE A 144 13.42 -2.24 -6.00
CA PHE A 144 13.01 -0.83 -5.92
C PHE A 144 13.58 0.00 -7.06
N GLN A 145 14.85 -0.19 -7.42
CA GLN A 145 15.48 0.55 -8.50
C GLN A 145 14.89 0.17 -9.86
N GLU A 146 14.53 -1.09 -10.07
CA GLU A 146 13.83 -1.55 -11.27
C GLU A 146 12.43 -0.93 -11.40
N PHE A 147 11.62 -0.98 -10.33
CA PHE A 147 10.34 -0.27 -10.31
C PHE A 147 10.52 1.22 -10.58
N PHE A 148 11.49 1.85 -9.93
CA PHE A 148 11.79 3.26 -10.12
C PHE A 148 12.14 3.58 -11.58
N ASN A 149 12.98 2.78 -12.23
CA ASN A 149 13.34 2.97 -13.64
C ASN A 149 12.14 2.82 -14.59
N ILE A 150 11.14 2.00 -14.24
CA ILE A 150 9.93 1.81 -15.04
C ILE A 150 9.00 3.02 -14.90
N ILE A 151 8.78 3.49 -13.66
CA ILE A 151 7.74 4.48 -13.35
C ILE A 151 8.24 5.91 -13.37
N TYR A 152 9.53 6.15 -13.12
CA TYR A 152 10.09 7.50 -13.03
C TYR A 152 10.61 7.97 -14.38
N ASN A 153 10.07 9.08 -14.87
CA ASN A 153 10.59 9.73 -16.05
C ASN A 153 11.82 10.56 -15.66
N LYS A 154 13.03 10.05 -15.97
CA LYS A 154 14.25 10.88 -15.92
C LYS A 154 14.09 12.02 -16.92
N LYS A 155 13.97 13.25 -16.42
CA LYS A 155 14.07 14.47 -17.23
C LYS A 155 15.52 14.71 -17.61
#